data_AF-A0A6I0K515-F1
#
_entry.id   AF-A0A6I0K515-F1
#
_cell.length_a   1.000
_cell.length_b   1.000
_cell.length_c   1.000
_cell.angle_alpha   90.00
_cell.angle_beta   90.00
_cell.angle_gamma   90.00
#
_symmetry.space_group_name_H-M   'P 1'
#
loop_
_entity.id
_entity.type
_entity.pdbx_description
1 polymer ?
#
loop_
_entity_poly.entity_id
_entity_poly.type
_entity_poly.pdbx_seq_one_letter_code
_entity_poly.pdbx_strand_id
1 'polypeptide(L)'
;IGVITLDKELTIDEVTEIFIRINSQGAKLNQADFAMSKIAANTNYGGNMLRKAIDYFSHLAVQPDWYTDMCKDTEFMATPFAEKLKWLKDDREEIFDPDYNDILRIAFMYKFGRAKMRDLVSLLGGRDFETREYKEEIAETSFQKLAEGVLGFMNEYTFRNFILTIKSAGFVTNKLINSQMTLDFAYTLYLILNADPNIDKAKIKHYVAKWYVMTTLTSRYITSPETVMDADIRRIKERGFLTYYEEVEAADLSDTFWNVGLVQNLETSAINSPYFNIYLAAQIYSGDSALFTNGSKIGDLITVIGDVHHIFPKKYLIRNGWTEKSKYNQIANYTYLDTQVNKAVSDDAPY
;
A
#
# COMPACT_ATOMS: atom_id res chain seq x y z
N ILE A 1 -25.53 -6.14 -31.16
CA ILE A 1 -25.38 -5.82 -29.72
C ILE A 1 -26.24 -6.82 -28.96
N GLY A 2 -25.63 -7.76 -28.25
CA GLY A 2 -26.36 -8.72 -27.42
C GLY A 2 -26.61 -8.13 -26.04
N VAL A 3 -27.85 -8.12 -25.58
CA VAL A 3 -28.20 -7.77 -24.20
C VAL A 3 -28.26 -9.07 -23.42
N ILE A 4 -27.42 -9.18 -22.40
CA ILE A 4 -27.44 -10.31 -21.46
C ILE A 4 -28.11 -9.82 -20.19
N THR A 5 -29.24 -10.42 -19.85
CA THR A 5 -29.95 -10.16 -18.60
C THR A 5 -29.52 -11.22 -17.60
N LEU A 6 -28.83 -10.81 -16.55
CA LEU A 6 -28.40 -11.68 -15.46
C LEU A 6 -29.49 -11.73 -14.39
N ASP A 7 -29.69 -12.91 -13.81
CA ASP A 7 -30.62 -13.09 -12.70
C ASP A 7 -30.17 -12.26 -11.49
N LYS A 8 -31.13 -11.70 -10.76
CA LYS A 8 -30.89 -10.87 -9.57
C LYS A 8 -30.33 -11.69 -8.40
N GLU A 9 -30.54 -13.00 -8.43
CA GLU A 9 -30.08 -13.92 -7.38
C GLU A 9 -28.60 -14.32 -7.54
N LEU A 10 -27.99 -14.09 -8.70
CA LEU A 10 -26.59 -14.42 -8.94
C LEU A 10 -25.69 -13.69 -7.94
N THR A 11 -24.78 -14.45 -7.35
CA THR A 11 -23.72 -13.89 -6.52
C THR A 11 -22.78 -13.06 -7.37
N ILE A 12 -22.09 -12.10 -6.75
CA ILE A 12 -21.12 -11.28 -7.45
C ILE A 12 -20.00 -12.13 -8.06
N ASP A 13 -19.58 -13.22 -7.41
CA ASP A 13 -18.59 -14.13 -7.97
C ASP A 13 -19.08 -14.79 -9.26
N GLU A 14 -20.35 -15.20 -9.31
CA GLU A 14 -20.95 -15.76 -10.52
C GLU A 14 -21.08 -14.70 -11.61
N VAL A 15 -21.48 -13.47 -11.27
CA VAL A 15 -21.54 -12.36 -12.23
C VAL A 15 -20.14 -12.03 -12.77
N THR A 16 -19.14 -11.98 -11.89
CA THR A 16 -17.73 -11.76 -12.26
C THR A 16 -17.24 -12.90 -13.14
N GLU A 17 -17.52 -14.15 -12.81
CA GLU A 17 -17.12 -15.30 -13.61
C GLU A 17 -17.81 -15.31 -14.98
N ILE A 18 -19.12 -15.03 -15.03
CA ILE A 18 -19.89 -14.89 -16.27
C ILE A 18 -19.29 -13.78 -17.13
N PHE A 19 -18.98 -12.62 -16.54
CA PHE A 19 -18.38 -11.50 -17.26
C PHE A 19 -16.98 -11.84 -17.77
N ILE A 20 -16.13 -12.46 -16.95
CA ILE A 20 -14.78 -12.90 -17.34
C ILE A 20 -14.85 -13.94 -18.48
N ARG A 21 -15.79 -14.87 -18.41
CA ARG A 21 -16.01 -15.89 -19.47
C ARG A 21 -16.50 -15.26 -20.77
N ILE A 22 -17.40 -14.26 -20.70
CA ILE A 22 -17.92 -13.54 -21.87
C ILE A 22 -16.85 -12.64 -22.47
N ASN A 23 -16.05 -11.98 -21.64
CA ASN A 23 -15.05 -11.00 -22.05
C ASN A 23 -13.68 -11.64 -22.31
N SER A 24 -13.67 -12.84 -22.91
CA SER A 24 -12.47 -13.69 -23.08
C SER A 24 -11.35 -13.09 -23.97
N GLN A 25 -11.53 -11.87 -24.47
CA GLN A 25 -10.53 -11.08 -25.21
C GLN A 25 -10.30 -9.66 -24.63
N GLY A 26 -10.99 -9.28 -23.55
CA GLY A 26 -10.88 -7.98 -22.90
C GLY A 26 -10.16 -8.02 -21.54
N ALA A 27 -9.98 -6.86 -20.92
CA ALA A 27 -9.45 -6.76 -19.56
C ALA A 27 -10.40 -7.44 -18.56
N LYS A 28 -9.87 -8.33 -17.71
CA LYS A 28 -10.64 -8.98 -16.64
C LYS A 28 -11.03 -7.90 -15.60
N LEU A 29 -12.33 -7.69 -15.39
CA LEU A 29 -12.80 -6.84 -14.29
C LEU A 29 -12.51 -7.52 -12.95
N ASN A 30 -11.90 -6.78 -12.04
CA ASN A 30 -11.65 -7.20 -10.67
C ASN A 30 -12.84 -6.77 -9.76
N GLN A 31 -12.83 -7.17 -8.48
CA GLN A 31 -13.91 -6.84 -7.54
C GLN A 31 -14.06 -5.34 -7.27
N ALA A 32 -12.98 -4.58 -7.32
CA ALA A 32 -13.01 -3.13 -7.16
C ALA A 32 -13.61 -2.45 -8.40
N ASP A 33 -13.42 -2.98 -9.60
CA ASP A 33 -14.14 -2.52 -10.80
C ASP A 33 -15.66 -2.66 -10.62
N PHE A 34 -16.13 -3.81 -10.11
CA PHE A 34 -17.56 -4.02 -9.81
C PHE A 34 -18.07 -3.04 -8.75
N ALA A 35 -17.27 -2.77 -7.71
CA ALA A 35 -17.60 -1.75 -6.71
C ALA A 35 -17.74 -0.38 -7.38
N MET A 36 -16.73 0.02 -8.17
CA MET A 36 -16.71 1.27 -8.92
C MET A 36 -17.88 1.40 -9.91
N SER A 37 -18.33 0.33 -10.54
CA SER A 37 -19.54 0.31 -11.38
C SER A 37 -20.82 0.49 -10.55
N LYS A 38 -20.96 -0.19 -9.41
CA LYS A 38 -22.12 -0.01 -8.51
C LYS A 38 -22.17 1.41 -7.96
N ILE A 39 -21.02 1.97 -7.59
CA ILE A 39 -20.92 3.36 -7.09
C ILE A 39 -21.36 4.32 -8.19
N ALA A 40 -20.82 4.19 -9.41
CA ALA A 40 -21.17 5.05 -10.52
C ALA A 40 -22.66 4.99 -10.92
N ALA A 41 -23.29 3.81 -10.83
CA ALA A 41 -24.69 3.60 -11.17
C ALA A 41 -25.67 4.17 -10.13
N ASN A 42 -25.21 4.52 -8.92
CA ASN A 42 -26.08 5.02 -7.87
C ASN A 42 -26.09 6.56 -7.85
N THR A 43 -27.23 7.16 -8.19
CA THR A 43 -27.46 8.60 -8.06
C THR A 43 -28.22 8.98 -6.79
N ASN A 44 -28.95 8.03 -6.19
CA ASN A 44 -29.80 8.27 -5.03
C ASN A 44 -29.00 8.64 -3.77
N TYR A 45 -27.81 8.06 -3.61
CA TYR A 45 -26.92 8.25 -2.46
C TYR A 45 -25.61 8.97 -2.84
N GLY A 46 -25.61 9.70 -3.96
CA GLY A 46 -24.46 10.47 -4.44
C GLY A 46 -23.29 9.62 -4.91
N GLY A 47 -23.52 8.36 -5.29
CA GLY A 47 -22.49 7.44 -5.79
C GLY A 47 -21.76 7.98 -7.02
N ASN A 48 -22.44 8.63 -7.95
CA ASN A 48 -21.82 9.30 -9.09
C ASN A 48 -20.74 10.35 -8.68
N MET A 49 -21.00 11.16 -7.64
CA MET A 49 -20.03 12.13 -7.13
C MET A 49 -18.92 11.46 -6.33
N LEU A 50 -19.25 10.42 -5.57
CA LEU A 50 -18.26 9.62 -4.85
C LEU A 50 -17.27 8.93 -5.80
N ARG A 51 -17.78 8.39 -6.92
CA ARG A 51 -16.98 7.84 -8.01
C ARG A 51 -15.99 8.88 -8.54
N LYS A 52 -16.48 10.07 -8.91
CA LYS A 52 -15.64 11.19 -9.37
C LYS A 52 -14.57 11.55 -8.33
N ALA A 53 -14.92 11.60 -7.05
CA ALA A 53 -13.96 11.92 -5.99
C ALA A 53 -12.77 10.94 -5.96
N ILE A 54 -13.05 9.64 -6.05
CA ILE A 54 -12.03 8.58 -6.07
C ILE A 54 -11.15 8.70 -7.34
N ASP A 55 -11.78 8.82 -8.51
CA ASP A 55 -11.08 8.92 -9.79
C ASP A 55 -10.20 10.19 -9.85
N TYR A 56 -10.73 11.33 -9.39
CA TYR A 56 -10.02 12.62 -9.40
C TYR A 56 -8.87 12.64 -8.41
N PHE A 57 -9.01 12.05 -7.23
CA PHE A 57 -7.89 11.91 -6.30
C PHE A 57 -6.77 11.07 -6.92
N SER A 58 -7.11 9.90 -7.45
CA SER A 58 -6.12 9.00 -8.08
C SER A 58 -5.38 9.69 -9.22
N HIS A 59 -6.10 10.46 -10.02
CA HIS A 59 -5.51 11.21 -11.13
C HIS A 59 -4.61 12.36 -10.62
N LEU A 60 -5.07 13.14 -9.64
CA LEU A 60 -4.30 14.26 -9.08
C LEU A 60 -3.08 13.84 -8.28
N ALA A 61 -3.10 12.66 -7.64
CA ALA A 61 -1.93 12.10 -6.96
C ALA A 61 -0.74 11.93 -7.93
N VAL A 62 -1.02 11.54 -9.18
CA VAL A 62 0.01 11.34 -10.22
C VAL A 62 0.22 12.60 -11.08
N GLN A 63 -0.84 13.37 -11.32
CA GLN A 63 -0.84 14.56 -12.19
C GLN A 63 -1.45 15.79 -11.50
N PRO A 64 -0.72 16.42 -10.53
CA PRO A 64 -1.19 17.60 -9.81
C PRO A 64 -1.65 18.76 -10.69
N ASP A 65 -1.02 18.97 -11.85
CA ASP A 65 -1.31 20.06 -12.78
C ASP A 65 -2.72 19.97 -13.41
N TRP A 66 -3.31 18.77 -13.43
CA TRP A 66 -4.67 18.52 -13.92
C TRP A 66 -5.75 19.15 -13.02
N TYR A 67 -5.39 19.67 -11.83
CA TYR A 67 -6.32 20.37 -10.95
C TYR A 67 -7.09 21.50 -11.65
N THR A 68 -6.44 22.18 -12.60
CA THR A 68 -7.08 23.24 -13.40
C THR A 68 -8.19 22.72 -14.31
N ASP A 69 -8.03 21.51 -14.86
CA ASP A 69 -9.05 20.84 -15.66
C ASP A 69 -10.17 20.27 -14.78
N MET A 70 -9.84 19.71 -13.61
CA MET A 70 -10.83 19.27 -12.62
C MET A 70 -11.78 20.41 -12.23
N CYS A 71 -11.27 21.63 -12.05
CA CYS A 71 -12.06 22.80 -11.67
C CYS A 71 -13.14 23.17 -12.71
N LYS A 72 -13.08 22.64 -13.94
CA LYS A 72 -14.09 22.85 -14.98
C LYS A 72 -15.36 22.03 -14.72
N ASP A 73 -15.30 20.95 -13.93
CA ASP A 73 -16.47 20.19 -13.50
C ASP A 73 -17.21 20.93 -12.38
N THR A 74 -18.09 21.86 -12.75
CA THR A 74 -18.81 22.71 -11.80
C THR A 74 -19.73 21.93 -10.85
N GLU A 75 -20.26 20.78 -11.30
CA GLU A 75 -21.08 19.90 -10.47
C GLU A 75 -20.22 19.29 -9.35
N PHE A 76 -19.06 18.74 -9.69
CA PHE A 76 -18.14 18.18 -8.70
C PHE A 76 -17.59 19.25 -7.75
N MET A 77 -17.26 20.43 -8.26
CA MET A 77 -16.73 21.55 -7.46
C MET A 77 -17.73 22.08 -6.41
N ALA A 78 -19.03 21.81 -6.58
CA ALA A 78 -20.04 22.14 -5.58
C ALA A 78 -20.13 21.10 -4.44
N THR A 79 -19.42 19.97 -4.53
CA THR A 79 -19.46 18.91 -3.52
C THR A 79 -18.46 19.13 -2.39
N PRO A 80 -18.67 18.51 -1.21
CA PRO A 80 -17.68 18.53 -0.12
C PRO A 80 -16.34 17.88 -0.48
N PHE A 81 -16.30 17.01 -1.51
CA PHE A 81 -15.08 16.33 -1.93
C PHE A 81 -14.09 17.29 -2.57
N ALA A 82 -14.54 18.28 -3.36
CA ALA A 82 -13.65 19.17 -4.09
C ALA A 82 -12.65 19.90 -3.19
N GLU A 83 -13.10 20.41 -2.04
CA GLU A 83 -12.21 21.06 -1.07
C GLU A 83 -11.18 20.09 -0.47
N LYS A 84 -11.51 18.80 -0.37
CA LYS A 84 -10.58 17.76 0.12
C LYS A 84 -9.52 17.34 -0.90
N LEU A 85 -9.70 17.66 -2.18
CA LEU A 85 -8.73 17.36 -3.23
C LEU A 85 -7.79 18.54 -3.52
N LYS A 86 -8.13 19.75 -3.06
CA LYS A 86 -7.43 21.00 -3.39
C LYS A 86 -5.93 20.99 -3.10
N TRP A 87 -5.50 20.32 -2.06
CA TRP A 87 -4.10 20.26 -1.65
C TRP A 87 -3.22 19.44 -2.59
N LEU A 88 -3.81 18.52 -3.37
CA LEU A 88 -3.06 17.63 -4.29
C LEU A 88 -2.38 18.39 -5.41
N LYS A 89 -2.89 19.56 -5.81
CA LYS A 89 -2.24 20.41 -6.82
C LYS A 89 -0.82 20.83 -6.41
N ASP A 90 -0.56 20.89 -5.11
CA ASP A 90 0.71 21.28 -4.51
C ASP A 90 1.48 20.06 -3.97
N ASP A 91 0.94 18.85 -4.13
CA ASP A 91 1.60 17.62 -3.71
C ASP A 91 2.70 17.20 -4.69
N ARG A 92 3.83 16.77 -4.14
CA ARG A 92 5.05 16.41 -4.88
C ARG A 92 5.72 15.16 -4.30
N GLU A 93 5.06 14.50 -3.36
CA GLU A 93 5.54 13.25 -2.78
C GLU A 93 5.18 12.09 -3.71
N GLU A 94 6.09 11.15 -3.93
CA GLU A 94 5.88 10.01 -4.85
C GLU A 94 5.84 8.66 -4.10
N ILE A 95 5.85 8.70 -2.76
CA ILE A 95 5.92 7.48 -1.94
C ILE A 95 4.61 6.70 -1.98
N PHE A 96 3.50 7.40 -2.16
CA PHE A 96 2.17 6.80 -2.17
C PHE A 96 1.25 7.55 -3.11
N ASP A 97 1.16 7.05 -4.34
CA ASP A 97 0.28 7.55 -5.39
C ASP A 97 -0.86 6.53 -5.59
N PRO A 98 -1.93 6.59 -4.77
CA PRO A 98 -2.96 5.56 -4.73
C PRO A 98 -3.81 5.55 -6.00
N ASP A 99 -4.10 4.36 -6.51
CA ASP A 99 -5.13 4.19 -7.54
C ASP A 99 -6.53 4.04 -6.91
N TYR A 100 -7.56 3.89 -7.76
CA TYR A 100 -8.92 3.74 -7.24
C TYR A 100 -9.15 2.46 -6.43
N ASN A 101 -8.38 1.39 -6.69
CA ASN A 101 -8.45 0.15 -5.94
C ASN A 101 -7.92 0.38 -4.52
N ASP A 102 -6.80 1.09 -4.39
CA ASP A 102 -6.17 1.42 -3.11
C ASP A 102 -7.10 2.28 -2.25
N ILE A 103 -7.65 3.37 -2.83
CA ILE A 103 -8.58 4.28 -2.13
C ILE A 103 -9.82 3.51 -1.65
N LEU A 104 -10.44 2.71 -2.52
CA LEU A 104 -11.60 1.90 -2.16
C LEU A 104 -11.29 0.93 -1.03
N ARG A 105 -10.16 0.24 -1.13
CA ARG A 105 -9.76 -0.76 -0.14
C ARG A 105 -9.54 -0.12 1.22
N ILE A 106 -8.83 1.00 1.27
CA ILE A 106 -8.51 1.69 2.52
C ILE A 106 -9.77 2.27 3.14
N ALA A 107 -10.62 2.92 2.34
CA ALA A 107 -11.91 3.43 2.80
C ALA A 107 -12.81 2.31 3.34
N PHE A 108 -12.84 1.16 2.65
CA PHE A 108 -13.59 -0.02 3.05
C PHE A 108 -13.07 -0.60 4.36
N MET A 109 -11.77 -0.89 4.44
CA MET A 109 -11.15 -1.43 5.65
C MET A 109 -11.33 -0.51 6.86
N TYR A 110 -11.15 0.80 6.67
CA TYR A 110 -11.27 1.79 7.73
C TYR A 110 -12.69 1.90 8.30
N LYS A 111 -13.72 1.97 7.46
CA LYS A 111 -15.10 2.27 7.93
C LYS A 111 -16.00 1.06 8.10
N PHE A 112 -15.69 -0.06 7.46
CA PHE A 112 -16.51 -1.28 7.52
C PHE A 112 -15.91 -2.34 8.43
N GLY A 113 -14.62 -2.26 8.73
CA GLY A 113 -13.94 -3.27 9.53
C GLY A 113 -13.80 -4.61 8.80
N ARG A 114 -13.67 -4.58 7.47
CA ARG A 114 -13.60 -5.75 6.57
C ARG A 114 -12.62 -5.47 5.44
N ALA A 115 -11.96 -6.49 4.91
CA ALA A 115 -10.97 -6.31 3.83
C ALA A 115 -11.28 -7.04 2.52
N LYS A 116 -12.33 -7.88 2.48
CA LYS A 116 -12.71 -8.62 1.27
C LYS A 116 -13.52 -7.75 0.32
N MET A 117 -12.99 -7.39 -0.83
CA MET A 117 -13.62 -6.41 -1.73
C MET A 117 -15.02 -6.85 -2.21
N ARG A 118 -15.25 -8.16 -2.38
CA ARG A 118 -16.57 -8.72 -2.70
C ARG A 118 -17.65 -8.36 -1.67
N ASP A 119 -17.28 -8.24 -0.40
CA ASP A 119 -18.21 -7.85 0.66
C ASP A 119 -18.66 -6.39 0.48
N LEU A 120 -17.77 -5.50 0.03
CA LEU A 120 -18.14 -4.11 -0.32
C LEU A 120 -19.18 -4.09 -1.44
N VAL A 121 -18.96 -4.85 -2.52
CA VAL A 121 -19.91 -4.92 -3.64
C VAL A 121 -21.29 -5.43 -3.18
N SER A 122 -21.31 -6.40 -2.26
CA SER A 122 -22.54 -6.95 -1.67
C SER A 122 -23.28 -5.91 -0.82
N LEU A 123 -22.53 -5.19 0.04
CA LEU A 123 -23.05 -4.15 0.92
C LEU A 123 -23.62 -2.96 0.16
N LEU A 124 -22.92 -2.48 -0.87
CA LEU A 124 -23.42 -1.42 -1.76
C LEU A 124 -24.67 -1.86 -2.55
N GLY A 125 -24.86 -3.17 -2.74
CA GLY A 125 -26.09 -3.72 -3.28
C GLY A 125 -27.25 -3.80 -2.29
N GLY A 126 -27.00 -3.54 -1.00
CA GLY A 126 -27.99 -3.67 0.08
C GLY A 126 -28.05 -5.06 0.71
N ARG A 127 -27.08 -5.95 0.46
CA ARG A 127 -27.16 -7.33 0.95
C ARG A 127 -26.96 -7.41 2.46
N ASP A 128 -27.95 -8.00 3.12
CA ASP A 128 -27.86 -8.45 4.50
C ASP A 128 -27.11 -9.79 4.54
N PHE A 129 -26.02 -9.88 5.29
CA PHE A 129 -25.23 -11.11 5.37
C PHE A 129 -25.87 -12.19 6.25
N GLU A 130 -26.77 -11.82 7.17
CA GLU A 130 -27.49 -12.75 8.04
C GLU A 130 -28.72 -13.31 7.33
N THR A 131 -29.60 -12.43 6.84
CA THR A 131 -30.84 -12.87 6.19
C THR A 131 -30.66 -13.22 4.71
N ARG A 132 -29.56 -12.79 4.08
CA ARG A 132 -29.27 -12.91 2.64
C ARG A 132 -30.23 -12.12 1.74
N GLU A 133 -31.08 -11.28 2.32
CA GLU A 133 -32.01 -10.42 1.59
C GLU A 133 -31.33 -9.09 1.20
N TYR A 134 -31.92 -8.40 0.23
CA TYR A 134 -31.51 -7.06 -0.17
C TYR A 134 -32.41 -6.01 0.49
N LYS A 135 -31.80 -5.11 1.25
CA LYS A 135 -32.45 -4.04 2.01
C LYS A 135 -31.88 -2.69 1.61
N GLU A 136 -32.76 -1.77 1.23
CA GLU A 136 -32.38 -0.42 0.78
C GLU A 136 -31.63 0.35 1.88
N GLU A 137 -32.03 0.18 3.14
CA GLU A 137 -31.36 0.78 4.31
C GLU A 137 -29.88 0.38 4.45
N ILE A 138 -29.54 -0.87 4.06
CA ILE A 138 -28.15 -1.35 4.06
C ILE A 138 -27.37 -0.66 2.94
N ALA A 139 -27.96 -0.48 1.76
CA ALA A 139 -27.32 0.21 0.66
C ALA A 139 -27.04 1.67 1.04
N GLU A 140 -28.05 2.39 1.54
CA GLU A 140 -27.93 3.78 2.02
C GLU A 140 -26.81 3.93 3.04
N THR A 141 -26.83 3.11 4.10
CA THR A 141 -25.80 3.13 5.16
C THR A 141 -24.42 2.80 4.61
N SER A 142 -24.32 1.90 3.63
CA SER A 142 -23.05 1.52 3.01
C SER A 142 -22.47 2.65 2.17
N PHE A 143 -23.30 3.34 1.38
CA PHE A 143 -22.85 4.53 0.63
C PHE A 143 -22.39 5.64 1.56
N GLN A 144 -23.13 5.91 2.65
CA GLN A 144 -22.71 6.89 3.65
C GLN A 144 -21.36 6.52 4.27
N LYS A 145 -21.19 5.28 4.74
CA LYS A 145 -19.92 4.81 5.34
C LYS A 145 -18.76 4.89 4.36
N LEU A 146 -18.98 4.54 3.09
CA LEU A 146 -17.94 4.62 2.07
C LEU A 146 -17.56 6.08 1.80
N ALA A 147 -18.52 6.99 1.68
CA ALA A 147 -18.26 8.42 1.53
C ALA A 147 -17.45 8.99 2.70
N GLU A 148 -17.81 8.64 3.94
CA GLU A 148 -17.04 9.01 5.13
C GLU A 148 -15.62 8.43 5.13
N GLY A 149 -15.44 7.20 4.61
CA GLY A 149 -14.15 6.55 4.49
C GLY A 149 -13.25 7.23 3.47
N VAL A 150 -13.81 7.58 2.32
CA VAL A 150 -13.13 8.35 1.28
C VAL A 150 -12.78 9.75 1.78
N LEU A 151 -13.66 10.45 2.47
CA LEU A 151 -13.34 11.75 3.08
C LEU A 151 -12.24 11.65 4.15
N GLY A 152 -12.23 10.57 4.93
CA GLY A 152 -11.18 10.29 5.90
C GLY A 152 -9.82 10.03 5.24
N PHE A 153 -9.83 9.24 4.16
CA PHE A 153 -8.65 8.96 3.33
C PHE A 153 -8.05 10.25 2.73
N MET A 154 -8.89 11.12 2.17
CA MET A 154 -8.48 12.33 1.46
C MET A 154 -8.04 13.48 2.39
N ASN A 155 -8.07 13.28 3.70
CA ASN A 155 -7.71 14.32 4.65
C ASN A 155 -6.21 14.64 4.55
N GLU A 156 -5.89 15.86 4.10
CA GLU A 156 -4.50 16.33 3.92
C GLU A 156 -3.62 16.11 5.14
N TYR A 157 -4.09 16.50 6.34
CA TYR A 157 -3.30 16.40 7.55
C TYR A 157 -2.95 14.94 7.87
N THR A 158 -3.94 14.05 7.79
CA THR A 158 -3.73 12.61 8.02
C THR A 158 -2.80 12.03 6.98
N PHE A 159 -3.04 12.30 5.69
CA PHE A 159 -2.24 11.76 4.59
C PHE A 159 -0.78 12.20 4.70
N ARG A 160 -0.53 13.51 4.85
CA ARG A 160 0.84 14.04 5.03
C ARG A 160 1.54 13.47 6.26
N ASN A 161 0.84 13.28 7.38
CA ASN A 161 1.44 12.67 8.56
C ASN A 161 1.72 11.17 8.38
N PHE A 162 0.92 10.46 7.59
CA PHE A 162 1.20 9.08 7.20
C PHE A 162 2.45 9.00 6.33
N ILE A 163 2.57 9.81 5.27
CA ILE A 163 3.78 9.87 4.44
C ILE A 163 5.01 10.18 5.29
N LEU A 164 4.92 11.18 6.17
CA LEU A 164 5.99 11.50 7.11
C LEU A 164 6.35 10.33 8.03
N THR A 165 5.37 9.52 8.44
CA THR A 165 5.61 8.32 9.26
C THR A 165 6.45 7.29 8.51
N ILE A 166 6.09 7.00 7.25
CA ILE A 166 6.81 6.06 6.40
C ILE A 166 8.23 6.56 6.09
N LYS A 167 8.40 7.85 5.77
CA LYS A 167 9.72 8.49 5.59
C LYS A 167 10.58 8.43 6.85
N SER A 168 9.98 8.69 8.01
CA SER A 168 10.67 8.67 9.30
C SER A 168 11.13 7.26 9.69
N ALA A 169 10.57 6.21 9.08
CA ALA A 169 11.02 4.82 9.23
C ALA A 169 12.12 4.44 8.22
N GLY A 170 12.60 5.39 7.42
CA GLY A 170 13.66 5.20 6.44
C GLY A 170 13.19 4.93 5.00
N PHE A 171 11.88 4.79 4.76
CA PHE A 171 11.32 4.57 3.42
C PHE A 171 11.07 5.91 2.73
N VAL A 172 12.15 6.52 2.24
CA VAL A 172 12.14 7.91 1.72
C VAL A 172 11.82 8.04 0.23
N THR A 173 11.67 6.92 -0.49
CA THR A 173 11.32 6.85 -1.92
C THR A 173 10.51 5.59 -2.21
N ASN A 174 9.68 5.64 -3.25
CA ASN A 174 8.93 4.49 -3.77
C ASN A 174 9.80 3.27 -4.11
N LYS A 175 11.10 3.44 -4.42
CA LYS A 175 12.04 2.33 -4.68
C LYS A 175 12.20 1.40 -3.48
N LEU A 176 11.98 1.91 -2.26
CA LEU A 176 12.04 1.15 -1.02
C LEU A 176 10.70 0.50 -0.66
N ILE A 177 9.63 0.79 -1.39
CA ILE A 177 8.29 0.24 -1.17
C ILE A 177 8.10 -1.00 -2.04
N ASN A 178 8.03 -2.18 -1.41
CA ASN A 178 7.91 -3.46 -2.13
C ASN A 178 6.47 -3.90 -2.40
N SER A 179 5.49 -3.34 -1.68
CA SER A 179 4.12 -3.82 -1.71
C SER A 179 3.12 -2.70 -1.42
N GLN A 180 2.33 -2.35 -2.44
CA GLN A 180 1.24 -1.40 -2.30
C GLN A 180 0.20 -1.88 -1.28
N MET A 181 -0.15 -3.17 -1.28
CA MET A 181 -1.03 -3.78 -0.26
C MET A 181 -0.56 -3.56 1.17
N THR A 182 0.75 -3.65 1.40
CA THR A 182 1.29 -3.44 2.75
C THR A 182 1.19 -1.98 3.15
N LEU A 183 1.40 -1.06 2.21
CA LEU A 183 1.24 0.38 2.42
C LEU A 183 -0.23 0.78 2.64
N ASP A 184 -1.15 0.20 1.88
CA ASP A 184 -2.60 0.40 2.05
C ASP A 184 -3.07 0.01 3.45
N PHE A 185 -2.60 -1.15 3.94
CA PHE A 185 -2.95 -1.57 5.29
C PHE A 185 -2.31 -0.66 6.34
N ALA A 186 -1.07 -0.20 6.12
CA ALA A 186 -0.43 0.74 7.03
C ALA A 186 -1.20 2.07 7.10
N TYR A 187 -1.72 2.58 5.99
CA TYR A 187 -2.54 3.79 6.00
C TYR A 187 -3.91 3.55 6.64
N THR A 188 -4.52 2.40 6.35
CA THR A 188 -5.75 1.95 7.04
C THR A 188 -5.54 1.92 8.55
N LEU A 189 -4.45 1.32 9.02
CA LEU A 189 -4.10 1.26 10.42
C LEU A 189 -3.93 2.67 11.01
N TYR A 190 -3.23 3.56 10.31
CA TYR A 190 -3.11 4.95 10.72
C TYR A 190 -4.48 5.60 10.93
N LEU A 191 -5.41 5.44 9.99
CA LEU A 191 -6.78 5.97 10.08
C LEU A 191 -7.55 5.38 11.28
N ILE A 192 -7.47 4.06 11.48
CA ILE A 192 -8.10 3.37 12.61
C ILE A 192 -7.58 3.91 13.94
N LEU A 193 -6.26 3.99 14.12
CA LEU A 193 -5.64 4.50 15.35
C LEU A 193 -5.92 5.99 15.57
N ASN A 194 -5.98 6.76 14.48
CA ASN A 194 -6.31 8.18 14.56
C ASN A 194 -7.79 8.41 14.92
N ALA A 195 -8.70 7.50 14.58
CA ALA A 195 -10.10 7.55 14.98
C ALA A 195 -10.34 7.04 16.42
N ASP A 196 -9.47 6.19 16.96
CA ASP A 196 -9.64 5.64 18.32
C ASP A 196 -9.24 6.66 19.40
N PRO A 197 -10.16 7.07 20.31
CA PRO A 197 -9.85 8.02 21.37
C PRO A 197 -8.94 7.43 22.47
N ASN A 198 -8.81 6.10 22.55
CA ASN A 198 -7.98 5.43 23.56
C ASN A 198 -6.51 5.32 23.15
N ILE A 199 -6.19 5.63 21.89
CA ILE A 199 -4.82 5.62 21.38
C ILE A 199 -4.20 7.00 21.51
N ASP A 200 -3.07 7.05 22.21
CA ASP A 200 -2.22 8.24 22.30
C ASP A 200 -1.74 8.65 20.90
N LYS A 201 -2.18 9.83 20.45
CA LYS A 201 -1.87 10.37 19.11
C LYS A 201 -0.37 10.54 18.88
N ALA A 202 0.41 10.77 19.93
CA ALA A 202 1.87 10.88 19.83
C ALA A 202 2.53 9.54 19.46
N LYS A 203 1.90 8.40 19.76
CA LYS A 203 2.44 7.06 19.50
C LYS A 203 1.99 6.44 18.18
N ILE A 204 1.00 7.04 17.49
CA ILE A 204 0.47 6.48 16.23
C ILE A 204 1.57 6.26 15.21
N LYS A 205 2.44 7.26 15.00
CA LYS A 205 3.54 7.16 14.04
C LYS A 205 4.48 6.00 14.35
N HIS A 206 4.82 5.83 15.63
CA HIS A 206 5.66 4.74 16.10
C HIS A 206 5.04 3.37 15.79
N TYR A 207 3.76 3.18 16.13
CA TYR A 207 3.09 1.90 15.91
C TYR A 207 2.88 1.58 14.43
N VAL A 208 2.49 2.57 13.62
CA VAL A 208 2.30 2.39 12.17
C VAL A 208 3.63 2.06 11.50
N ALA A 209 4.73 2.73 11.88
CA ALA A 209 6.06 2.42 11.38
C ALA A 209 6.50 0.99 11.74
N LYS A 210 6.36 0.58 13.01
CA LYS A 210 6.70 -0.78 13.45
C LYS A 210 5.84 -1.83 12.75
N TRP A 211 4.53 -1.58 12.59
CA TRP A 211 3.64 -2.49 11.86
C TRP A 211 4.04 -2.64 10.40
N TYR A 212 4.35 -1.54 9.71
CA TYR A 212 4.77 -1.57 8.30
C TYR A 212 6.09 -2.35 8.11
N VAL A 213 7.08 -2.13 8.98
CA VAL A 213 8.34 -2.89 8.96
C VAL A 213 8.10 -4.38 9.22
N MET A 214 7.34 -4.71 10.28
CA MET A 214 7.04 -6.09 10.65
C MET A 214 6.31 -6.85 9.54
N THR A 215 5.28 -6.22 8.94
CA THR A 215 4.48 -6.86 7.88
C THR A 215 5.25 -7.01 6.57
N THR A 216 6.22 -6.12 6.31
CA THR A 216 7.17 -6.24 5.19
C THR A 216 8.19 -7.36 5.44
N LEU A 217 8.77 -7.46 6.64
CA LEU A 217 9.70 -8.52 7.04
C LEU A 217 9.08 -9.92 7.00
N THR A 218 7.81 -10.03 7.36
CA THR A 218 7.11 -11.33 7.47
C THR A 218 6.33 -11.68 6.22
N SER A 219 6.33 -10.81 5.19
CA SER A 219 5.51 -10.95 3.98
C SER A 219 4.02 -11.17 4.28
N ARG A 220 3.52 -10.59 5.38
CA ARG A 220 2.20 -10.87 5.96
C ARG A 220 1.05 -10.70 4.96
N TYR A 221 1.16 -9.70 4.08
CA TYR A 221 0.11 -9.34 3.12
C TYR A 221 0.43 -9.71 1.67
N ILE A 222 1.32 -10.68 1.44
CA ILE A 222 1.74 -11.02 0.07
C ILE A 222 0.88 -12.15 -0.54
N THR A 223 0.72 -13.29 0.15
CA THR A 223 0.05 -14.47 -0.44
C THR A 223 -1.47 -14.40 -0.46
N SER A 224 -2.09 -13.92 0.62
CA SER A 224 -3.54 -13.85 0.76
C SER A 224 -3.98 -12.56 1.47
N PRO A 225 -3.61 -11.38 0.91
CA PRO A 225 -3.74 -10.08 1.57
C PRO A 225 -5.12 -9.86 2.18
N GLU A 226 -6.20 -9.96 1.39
CA GLU A 226 -7.55 -9.67 1.88
C GLU A 226 -7.97 -10.55 3.06
N THR A 227 -7.58 -11.82 3.06
CA THR A 227 -7.94 -12.73 4.15
C THR A 227 -7.19 -12.41 5.43
N VAL A 228 -5.89 -12.10 5.32
CA VAL A 228 -5.06 -11.77 6.48
C VAL A 228 -5.41 -10.38 7.02
N MET A 229 -5.60 -9.39 6.16
CA MET A 229 -6.03 -8.04 6.54
C MET A 229 -7.41 -8.06 7.22
N ASP A 230 -8.36 -8.85 6.71
CA ASP A 230 -9.68 -9.00 7.32
C ASP A 230 -9.59 -9.60 8.73
N ALA A 231 -8.72 -10.61 8.91
CA ALA A 231 -8.46 -11.20 10.20
C ALA A 231 -7.78 -10.22 11.17
N ASP A 232 -6.82 -9.43 10.69
CA ASP A 232 -6.14 -8.41 11.50
C ASP A 232 -7.11 -7.32 11.96
N ILE A 233 -7.91 -6.75 11.05
CA ILE A 233 -8.88 -5.71 11.39
C ILE A 233 -9.90 -6.22 12.42
N ARG A 234 -10.39 -7.46 12.24
CA ARG A 234 -11.31 -8.08 13.18
C ARG A 234 -10.67 -8.24 14.57
N ARG A 235 -9.42 -8.74 14.64
CA ARG A 235 -8.71 -8.91 15.91
C ARG A 235 -8.38 -7.59 16.60
N ILE A 236 -8.00 -6.56 15.83
CA ILE A 236 -7.81 -5.20 16.35
C ILE A 236 -9.10 -4.69 17.00
N LYS A 237 -10.25 -4.90 16.34
CA LYS A 237 -11.55 -4.48 16.87
C LYS A 237 -11.97 -5.28 18.11
N GLU A 238 -11.70 -6.58 18.14
CA GLU A 238 -12.10 -7.48 19.25
C GLU A 238 -11.23 -7.31 20.50
N ARG A 239 -9.90 -7.16 20.33
CA ARG A 239 -8.92 -7.19 21.43
C ARG A 239 -8.37 -5.80 21.81
N GLY A 240 -8.55 -4.82 20.94
CA GLY A 240 -7.82 -3.55 20.99
C GLY A 240 -6.45 -3.65 20.33
N PHE A 241 -6.02 -2.56 19.70
CA PHE A 241 -4.80 -2.56 18.89
C PHE A 241 -3.54 -2.89 19.69
N LEU A 242 -3.35 -2.29 20.88
CA LEU A 242 -2.09 -2.42 21.64
C LEU A 242 -1.83 -3.87 22.05
N THR A 243 -2.82 -4.54 22.62
CA THR A 243 -2.72 -5.96 23.00
C THR A 243 -2.48 -6.84 21.78
N TYR A 244 -3.22 -6.63 20.69
CA TYR A 244 -3.03 -7.42 19.48
C TYR A 244 -1.64 -7.20 18.85
N TYR A 245 -1.15 -5.97 18.86
CA TYR A 245 0.17 -5.62 18.36
C TYR A 245 1.29 -6.33 19.12
N GLU A 246 1.23 -6.34 20.45
CA GLU A 246 2.21 -7.04 21.30
C GLU A 246 2.21 -8.55 21.03
N GLU A 247 1.02 -9.16 20.89
CA GLU A 247 0.88 -10.58 20.55
C GLU A 247 1.51 -10.93 19.20
N VAL A 248 1.22 -10.13 18.16
CA VAL A 248 1.75 -10.33 16.80
C VAL A 248 3.25 -10.11 16.76
N GLU A 249 3.76 -9.04 17.40
CA GLU A 249 5.20 -8.77 17.46
C GLU A 249 5.96 -9.90 18.14
N ALA A 250 5.46 -10.40 19.28
CA ALA A 250 6.10 -11.50 20.01
C ALA A 250 6.08 -12.82 19.22
N ALA A 251 5.01 -13.08 18.45
CA ALA A 251 4.90 -14.30 17.65
C ALA A 251 5.76 -14.25 16.38
N ASP A 252 5.66 -13.16 15.62
CA ASP A 252 6.21 -13.08 14.26
C ASP A 252 7.67 -12.60 14.25
N LEU A 253 8.10 -11.83 15.27
CA LEU A 253 9.45 -11.29 15.41
C LEU A 253 10.19 -11.87 16.64
N SER A 254 9.98 -13.16 16.92
CA SER A 254 10.66 -13.89 18.00
C SER A 254 12.18 -14.02 17.78
N ASP A 255 12.92 -14.43 18.81
CA ASP A 255 14.36 -14.71 18.70
C ASP A 255 14.69 -15.73 17.60
N THR A 256 13.80 -16.70 17.36
CA THR A 256 13.96 -17.67 16.26
C THR A 256 13.81 -17.00 14.90
N PHE A 257 12.90 -16.05 14.74
CA PHE A 257 12.78 -15.27 13.51
C PHE A 257 14.09 -14.53 13.23
N TRP A 258 14.61 -13.76 14.20
CA TRP A 258 15.82 -12.96 13.99
C TRP A 258 17.07 -13.79 13.73
N ASN A 259 17.28 -14.86 14.49
CA ASN A 259 18.51 -15.65 14.42
C ASN A 259 18.52 -16.71 13.31
N VAL A 260 17.33 -17.12 12.82
CA VAL A 260 17.20 -18.20 11.84
C VAL A 260 16.37 -17.76 10.64
N GLY A 261 15.11 -17.36 10.87
CA GLY A 261 14.17 -17.06 9.78
C GLY A 261 14.64 -15.94 8.85
N LEU A 262 15.01 -14.79 9.42
CA LEU A 262 15.52 -13.66 8.66
C LEU A 262 16.84 -14.00 7.94
N VAL A 263 17.74 -14.74 8.59
CA VAL A 263 19.02 -15.15 7.98
C VAL A 263 18.78 -16.00 6.73
N GLN A 264 17.85 -16.95 6.79
CA GLN A 264 17.46 -17.76 5.62
C GLN A 264 16.79 -16.91 4.54
N ASN A 265 15.93 -15.97 4.95
CA ASN A 265 15.24 -15.05 4.05
C ASN A 265 16.20 -14.11 3.30
N LEU A 266 17.39 -13.84 3.85
CA LEU A 266 18.44 -13.07 3.18
C LEU A 266 19.12 -13.84 2.03
N GLU A 267 18.92 -15.15 1.91
CA GLU A 267 19.44 -15.97 0.80
C GLU A 267 18.61 -15.79 -0.47
N THR A 268 18.72 -14.62 -1.10
CA THR A 268 18.03 -14.29 -2.34
C THR A 268 18.88 -13.43 -3.26
N SER A 269 18.63 -13.53 -4.56
CA SER A 269 19.24 -12.66 -5.57
C SER A 269 18.30 -11.55 -6.08
N ALA A 270 17.11 -11.42 -5.48
CA ALA A 270 16.14 -10.41 -5.86
C ALA A 270 16.60 -9.02 -5.42
N ILE A 271 16.94 -8.15 -6.37
CA ILE A 271 17.42 -6.79 -6.10
C ILE A 271 16.38 -5.93 -5.36
N ASN A 272 15.10 -6.14 -5.65
CA ASN A 272 13.97 -5.50 -4.97
C ASN A 272 13.41 -6.40 -3.85
N SER A 273 14.30 -7.04 -3.09
CA SER A 273 13.93 -7.88 -1.94
C SER A 273 13.43 -6.99 -0.79
N PRO A 274 12.33 -7.36 -0.10
CA PRO A 274 11.86 -6.62 1.06
C PRO A 274 12.93 -6.52 2.16
N TYR A 275 13.74 -7.57 2.34
CA TYR A 275 14.79 -7.60 3.34
C TYR A 275 15.92 -6.61 3.05
N PHE A 276 16.31 -6.49 1.77
CA PHE A 276 17.32 -5.52 1.36
C PHE A 276 16.79 -4.09 1.49
N ASN A 277 15.55 -3.84 1.07
CA ASN A 277 14.93 -2.51 1.21
C ASN A 277 14.76 -2.09 2.68
N ILE A 278 14.40 -3.02 3.58
CA ILE A 278 14.36 -2.74 5.02
C ILE A 278 15.76 -2.48 5.58
N TYR A 279 16.78 -3.21 5.14
CA TYR A 279 18.16 -2.92 5.52
C TYR A 279 18.56 -1.50 5.12
N LEU A 280 18.28 -1.09 3.88
CA LEU A 280 18.52 0.29 3.43
C LEU A 280 17.71 1.32 4.23
N ALA A 281 16.44 1.05 4.52
CA ALA A 281 15.61 1.91 5.34
C ALA A 281 16.20 2.05 6.77
N ALA A 282 16.71 0.97 7.36
CA ALA A 282 17.38 1.00 8.66
C ALA A 282 18.67 1.83 8.64
N GLN A 283 19.44 1.77 7.55
CA GLN A 283 20.62 2.63 7.35
C GLN A 283 20.23 4.12 7.25
N ILE A 284 19.15 4.42 6.51
CA ILE A 284 18.62 5.79 6.41
C ILE A 284 18.14 6.28 7.77
N TYR A 285 17.39 5.45 8.50
CA TYR A 285 16.90 5.75 9.86
C TYR A 285 18.05 6.07 10.82
N SER A 286 19.14 5.29 10.73
CA SER A 286 20.34 5.47 11.57
C SER A 286 21.24 6.62 11.12
N GLY A 287 20.99 7.20 9.94
CA GLY A 287 21.81 8.25 9.37
C GLY A 287 23.18 7.75 8.91
N ASP A 288 23.26 6.51 8.42
CA ASP A 288 24.52 5.87 8.05
C ASP A 288 25.15 6.50 6.80
N SER A 289 26.48 6.51 6.79
CA SER A 289 27.27 6.86 5.61
C SER A 289 27.41 5.66 4.67
N ALA A 290 27.49 5.93 3.37
CA ALA A 290 27.69 4.90 2.37
C ALA A 290 29.06 4.23 2.49
N LEU A 291 29.12 2.96 2.09
CA LEU A 291 30.33 2.16 2.18
C LEU A 291 31.52 2.84 1.47
N PHE A 292 32.67 2.86 2.13
CA PHE A 292 33.92 3.50 1.68
C PHE A 292 33.86 5.03 1.46
N THR A 293 32.86 5.72 2.02
CA THR A 293 32.76 7.18 1.96
C THR A 293 32.77 7.81 3.35
N ASN A 294 33.41 8.97 3.47
CA ASN A 294 33.27 9.84 4.63
C ASN A 294 32.36 11.01 4.27
N GLY A 295 31.07 10.90 4.56
CA GLY A 295 30.12 12.00 4.48
C GLY A 295 28.88 11.76 3.61
N SER A 296 28.97 11.01 2.52
CA SER A 296 27.81 10.69 1.69
C SER A 296 26.86 9.77 2.45
N LYS A 297 25.62 10.22 2.72
CA LYS A 297 24.62 9.40 3.40
C LYS A 297 23.94 8.44 2.43
N ILE A 298 23.54 7.27 2.93
CA ILE A 298 22.79 6.29 2.12
C ILE A 298 21.50 6.91 1.56
N GLY A 299 20.79 7.69 2.37
CA GLY A 299 19.56 8.38 1.95
C GLY A 299 19.77 9.37 0.80
N ASP A 300 20.86 10.13 0.82
CA ASP A 300 21.20 11.08 -0.24
C ASP A 300 21.56 10.34 -1.54
N LEU A 301 22.31 9.24 -1.44
CA LEU A 301 22.64 8.44 -2.63
C LEU A 301 21.37 7.86 -3.26
N ILE A 302 20.50 7.25 -2.46
CA ILE A 302 19.26 6.63 -2.94
C ILE A 302 18.33 7.66 -3.65
N THR A 303 18.27 8.89 -3.14
CA THR A 303 17.39 9.94 -3.67
C THR A 303 17.98 10.66 -4.88
N VAL A 304 19.30 10.85 -4.95
CA VAL A 304 19.94 11.70 -5.98
C VAL A 304 20.58 10.90 -7.13
N ILE A 305 21.29 9.81 -6.82
CA ILE A 305 22.24 9.17 -7.77
C ILE A 305 22.00 7.66 -7.94
N GLY A 306 21.33 7.01 -6.98
CA GLY A 306 21.70 5.67 -6.57
C GLY A 306 21.15 4.53 -7.43
N ASP A 307 22.08 3.87 -8.11
CA ASP A 307 21.96 2.47 -8.52
C ASP A 307 22.50 1.56 -7.41
N VAL A 308 21.99 0.32 -7.37
CA VAL A 308 22.53 -0.72 -6.50
C VAL A 308 23.80 -1.30 -7.14
N HIS A 309 24.86 -1.39 -6.34
CA HIS A 309 26.16 -1.91 -6.75
C HIS A 309 26.52 -3.19 -5.98
N HIS A 310 27.46 -3.96 -6.54
CA HIS A 310 28.04 -5.11 -5.87
C HIS A 310 29.18 -4.66 -4.95
N ILE A 311 29.22 -5.13 -3.70
CA ILE A 311 30.36 -4.91 -2.78
C ILE A 311 31.63 -5.54 -3.38
N PHE A 312 31.51 -6.80 -3.79
CA PHE A 312 32.51 -7.50 -4.61
C PHE A 312 32.03 -7.55 -6.06
N PRO A 313 32.70 -6.86 -7.01
CA PRO A 313 32.32 -6.83 -8.41
C PRO A 313 32.14 -8.22 -9.03
N LYS A 314 31.16 -8.37 -9.94
CA LYS A 314 30.85 -9.67 -10.56
C LYS A 314 32.06 -10.31 -11.23
N LYS A 315 32.84 -9.53 -11.98
CA LYS A 315 34.04 -10.03 -12.68
C LYS A 315 35.14 -10.42 -11.71
N TYR A 316 35.29 -9.73 -10.58
CA TYR A 316 36.18 -10.16 -9.50
C TYR A 316 35.78 -11.55 -9.01
N LEU A 317 34.50 -11.74 -8.66
CA LEU A 317 33.99 -13.01 -8.16
C LEU A 317 34.16 -14.16 -9.17
N ILE A 318 33.84 -13.93 -10.44
CA ILE A 318 34.00 -14.92 -11.52
C ILE A 318 35.47 -15.33 -11.69
N ARG A 319 36.41 -14.36 -11.69
CA ARG A 319 37.86 -14.64 -11.76
C ARG A 319 38.35 -15.48 -10.57
N ASN A 320 37.68 -15.40 -9.43
CA ASN A 320 38.01 -16.11 -8.20
C ASN A 320 37.14 -17.36 -7.96
N GLY A 321 36.53 -17.93 -9.01
CA GLY A 321 35.85 -19.22 -8.95
C GLY A 321 34.36 -19.18 -8.57
N TRP A 322 33.79 -18.00 -8.31
CA TRP A 322 32.36 -17.82 -8.06
C TRP A 322 31.62 -17.54 -9.37
N THR A 323 31.35 -18.60 -10.14
CA THR A 323 30.79 -18.49 -11.50
C THR A 323 29.26 -18.53 -11.55
N GLU A 324 28.62 -19.00 -10.48
CA GLU A 324 27.17 -19.12 -10.40
C GLU A 324 26.48 -17.76 -10.23
N LYS A 325 25.55 -17.44 -11.14
CA LYS A 325 24.78 -16.18 -11.11
C LYS A 325 23.99 -15.98 -9.81
N SER A 326 23.47 -17.05 -9.25
CA SER A 326 22.76 -17.06 -7.97
C SER A 326 23.68 -16.68 -6.81
N LYS A 327 24.99 -16.96 -6.87
CA LYS A 327 25.95 -16.67 -5.80
C LYS A 327 26.44 -15.23 -5.84
N TYR A 328 26.90 -14.74 -7.00
CA TYR A 328 27.46 -13.39 -7.06
C TYR A 328 26.41 -12.26 -7.04
N ASN A 329 25.13 -12.56 -7.26
CA ASN A 329 24.02 -11.60 -7.16
C ASN A 329 23.21 -11.73 -5.85
N GLN A 330 23.74 -12.38 -4.82
CA GLN A 330 23.08 -12.40 -3.51
C GLN A 330 22.93 -10.98 -2.97
N ILE A 331 21.81 -10.68 -2.30
CA ILE A 331 21.59 -9.36 -1.71
C ILE A 331 22.61 -9.00 -0.62
N ALA A 332 23.24 -10.01 -0.01
CA ALA A 332 24.37 -9.82 0.91
C ALA A 332 25.60 -9.18 0.24
N ASN A 333 25.67 -9.19 -1.09
CA ASN A 333 26.71 -8.55 -1.88
C ASN A 333 26.23 -7.21 -2.48
N TYR A 334 25.09 -6.65 -2.06
CA TYR A 334 24.57 -5.39 -2.57
C TYR A 334 24.78 -4.22 -1.61
N THR A 335 25.03 -3.05 -2.16
CA THR A 335 25.10 -1.78 -1.41
C THR A 335 24.85 -0.60 -2.36
N TYR A 336 24.65 0.58 -1.78
CA TYR A 336 24.80 1.84 -2.50
C TYR A 336 26.24 2.33 -2.36
N LEU A 337 26.82 2.80 -3.47
CA LEU A 337 28.15 3.40 -3.52
C LEU A 337 28.06 4.77 -4.18
N ASP A 338 28.94 5.68 -3.77
CA ASP A 338 29.18 6.89 -4.55
C ASP A 338 29.77 6.53 -5.93
N THR A 339 29.39 7.31 -6.95
CA THR A 339 29.86 7.08 -8.34
C THR A 339 31.39 7.00 -8.44
N GLN A 340 32.12 7.83 -7.69
CA GLN A 340 33.59 7.84 -7.72
C GLN A 340 34.16 6.61 -7.01
N VAL A 341 33.55 6.18 -5.91
CA VAL A 341 33.93 4.94 -5.21
C VAL A 341 33.72 3.73 -6.11
N ASN A 342 32.55 3.62 -6.75
CA ASN A 342 32.27 2.53 -7.68
C ASN A 342 33.28 2.49 -8.86
N LYS A 343 33.65 3.66 -9.40
CA LYS A 343 34.70 3.76 -10.43
C LYS A 343 36.08 3.34 -9.92
N ALA A 344 36.42 3.66 -8.67
CA ALA A 344 37.70 3.29 -8.07
C ALA A 344 37.81 1.78 -7.81
N VAL A 345 36.71 1.12 -7.41
CA VAL A 345 36.67 -0.35 -7.20
C VAL A 345 36.79 -1.12 -8.53
N SER A 346 36.16 -0.64 -9.60
CA SER A 346 36.25 -1.25 -10.95
C SER A 346 35.88 -2.75 -10.92
N ASP A 347 36.73 -3.62 -11.49
CA ASP A 347 36.56 -5.07 -11.51
C ASP A 347 37.36 -5.80 -10.42
N ASP A 348 37.93 -5.07 -9.45
CA ASP A 348 38.86 -5.60 -8.43
C ASP A 348 38.20 -5.79 -7.06
N ALA A 349 38.95 -6.32 -6.09
CA ALA A 349 38.45 -6.48 -4.73
C ALA A 349 38.18 -5.11 -4.09
N PRO A 350 37.11 -4.95 -3.29
CA PRO A 350 36.94 -3.77 -2.45
C PRO A 350 38.10 -3.66 -1.46
N TYR A 351 38.55 -2.43 -1.19
CA TYR A 351 39.77 -2.12 -0.43
C TYR A 351 39.57 -2.01 1.08
#